data_AF-A0A1C4RHN1-F1
#
_entry.id   AF-A0A1C4RHN1-F1
#
_cell.length_a   1.000
_cell.length_b   1.000
_cell.length_c   1.000
_cell.angle_alpha   90.00
_cell.angle_beta   90.00
_cell.angle_gamma   90.00
#
_symmetry.space_group_name_H-M   'P 1'
#
loop_
_entity.id
_entity.type
_entity.pdbx_description
1 polymer ?
#
loop_
_entity_poly.entity_id
_entity_poly.type
_entity_poly.pdbx_seq_one_letter_code
_entity_poly.pdbx_strand_id
1 'polypeptide(L)'
;GPEHARGRALRRTAVAGMPCRCPRSPGPGRCPQALHWWSVLVRRLGVDADVSVARLGASVFRARVRERTAGHLLGTAVEASADDAVAYAALSAAVGVRAAVELPGVRHLVTPGGASAVLARGAETAPWEDAGWTTAWLAASAAREQELQQALTARAAPAGHAPRPWEPSADTPADVHALWSALQQCGFSVLSAPPGPAGHRGDTGGLR
;
A
#
# COMPACT_ATOMS: atom_id res chain seq x y z
N GLY A 1 14.15 6.84 3.02
CA GLY A 1 14.32 7.59 4.29
C GLY A 1 13.28 7.17 5.33
N PRO A 2 13.37 7.65 6.58
CA PRO A 2 12.47 7.27 7.68
C PRO A 2 11.00 7.63 7.42
N GLU A 3 10.72 8.73 6.71
CA GLU A 3 9.36 9.14 6.31
C GLU A 3 8.66 8.05 5.46
N HIS A 4 9.37 7.46 4.50
CA HIS A 4 8.88 6.37 3.66
C HIS A 4 8.52 5.11 4.46
N ALA A 5 9.38 4.73 5.41
CA ALA A 5 9.15 3.55 6.24
C ALA A 5 7.94 3.75 7.16
N ARG A 6 7.81 4.93 7.78
CA ARG A 6 6.65 5.33 8.58
C ARG A 6 5.36 5.34 7.76
N GLY A 7 5.38 5.95 6.58
CA GLY A 7 4.25 6.00 5.65
C GLY A 7 3.72 4.61 5.27
N ARG A 8 4.63 3.67 5.01
CA ARG A 8 4.29 2.24 4.79
C ARG A 8 3.69 1.57 6.01
N ALA A 9 4.25 1.81 7.20
CA ALA A 9 3.73 1.22 8.43
C ALA A 9 2.29 1.68 8.71
N LEU A 10 2.04 2.99 8.59
CA LEU A 10 0.72 3.59 8.80
C LEU A 10 -0.34 3.04 7.82
N ARG A 11 0.01 2.91 6.53
CA ARG A 11 -0.88 2.30 5.53
C ARG A 11 -1.19 0.84 5.84
N ARG A 12 -0.19 0.04 6.27
CA ARG A 12 -0.40 -1.36 6.67
C ARG A 12 -1.38 -1.48 7.84
N THR A 13 -1.23 -0.64 8.87
CA THR A 13 -2.21 -0.55 9.97
C THR A 13 -3.60 -0.21 9.46
N ALA A 14 -3.74 0.74 8.53
CA ALA A 14 -5.03 1.16 7.99
C ALA A 14 -5.71 0.10 7.09
N VAL A 15 -4.92 -0.76 6.45
CA VAL A 15 -5.43 -1.93 5.71
C VAL A 15 -5.94 -2.99 6.68
N ALA A 16 -5.21 -3.27 7.76
CA ALA A 16 -5.57 -4.26 8.79
C ALA A 16 -6.75 -3.81 9.67
N GLY A 17 -6.91 -2.50 9.90
CA GLY A 17 -7.98 -1.93 10.72
C GLY A 17 -9.39 -2.00 10.09
N MET A 18 -10.38 -2.21 10.97
CA MET A 18 -11.84 -2.31 10.85
C MET A 18 -12.51 -2.32 9.45
N PRO A 19 -13.59 -3.11 9.27
CA PRO A 19 -14.44 -3.06 8.07
C PRO A 19 -15.06 -1.67 7.91
N CYS A 20 -15.05 -1.15 6.67
CA CYS A 20 -15.73 0.09 6.32
C CYS A 20 -17.21 -0.18 6.07
N ARG A 21 -18.09 0.67 6.61
CA ARG A 21 -19.54 0.48 6.54
C ARG A 21 -20.17 0.82 5.19
N CYS A 22 -19.46 1.46 4.26
CA CYS A 22 -19.98 1.76 2.93
C CYS A 22 -18.85 1.75 1.87
N PRO A 23 -18.60 0.64 1.17
CA PRO A 23 -17.86 0.69 -0.09
C PRO A 23 -18.73 1.48 -1.08
N ARG A 24 -18.20 2.57 -1.65
CA ARG A 24 -18.69 3.02 -2.94
C ARG A 24 -17.91 2.26 -4.00
N SER A 25 -18.57 1.89 -5.09
CA SER A 25 -17.89 1.51 -6.33
C SER A 25 -17.87 2.73 -7.25
N PRO A 26 -16.96 3.71 -7.05
CA PRO A 26 -16.64 4.57 -8.15
C PRO A 26 -15.93 3.69 -9.19
N GLY A 27 -16.32 3.80 -10.46
CA GLY A 27 -15.40 3.40 -11.53
C GLY A 27 -14.06 4.13 -11.36
N PRO A 28 -13.00 3.75 -12.10
CA PRO A 28 -11.76 4.53 -12.08
C PRO A 28 -12.10 6.00 -12.33
N GLY A 29 -11.69 6.88 -11.41
CA GLY A 29 -11.95 8.30 -11.51
C GLY A 29 -11.29 8.93 -12.74
N ARG A 30 -11.35 10.25 -12.87
CA ARG A 30 -10.81 10.96 -14.04
C ARG A 30 -9.27 11.08 -14.04
N CYS A 31 -8.59 10.62 -12.99
CA CYS A 31 -7.13 10.63 -12.92
C CYS A 31 -6.51 9.73 -14.01
N PRO A 32 -5.57 10.26 -14.83
CA PRO A 32 -4.97 9.46 -15.90
C PRO A 32 -4.17 8.25 -15.39
N GLN A 33 -3.53 8.35 -14.22
CA GLN A 33 -2.79 7.22 -13.62
C GLN A 33 -3.73 6.12 -13.14
N ALA A 34 -4.88 6.48 -12.56
CA ALA A 34 -5.91 5.50 -12.21
C ALA A 34 -6.45 4.78 -13.45
N LEU A 35 -6.75 5.53 -14.52
CA LEU A 35 -7.19 4.97 -15.80
C LEU A 35 -6.12 4.10 -16.45
N HIS A 36 -4.86 4.52 -16.42
CA HIS A 36 -3.73 3.78 -16.98
C HIS A 36 -3.57 2.42 -16.31
N TRP A 37 -3.42 2.39 -14.98
CA TRP A 37 -3.20 1.13 -14.25
C TRP A 37 -4.42 0.22 -14.26
N TRP A 38 -5.64 0.79 -14.24
CA TRP A 38 -6.86 0.02 -14.43
C TRP A 38 -6.90 -0.64 -15.82
N SER A 39 -6.58 0.10 -16.88
CA SER A 39 -6.50 -0.40 -18.26
C SER A 39 -5.45 -1.49 -18.41
N VAL A 40 -4.27 -1.32 -17.80
CA VAL A 40 -3.23 -2.37 -17.76
C VAL A 40 -3.80 -3.65 -17.14
N LEU A 41 -4.44 -3.55 -15.97
CA LEU A 41 -4.99 -4.72 -15.28
C LEU A 41 -6.08 -5.43 -16.10
N VAL A 42 -7.13 -4.72 -16.53
CA VAL A 42 -8.31 -5.38 -17.12
C VAL A 42 -8.16 -5.65 -18.61
N ARG A 43 -7.43 -4.80 -19.35
CA ARG A 43 -7.29 -4.93 -20.81
C ARG A 43 -6.00 -5.64 -21.22
N ARG A 44 -4.86 -5.31 -20.59
CA ARG A 44 -3.58 -5.91 -20.97
C ARG A 44 -3.32 -7.24 -20.26
N LEU A 45 -3.70 -7.36 -18.99
CA LEU A 45 -3.55 -8.61 -18.23
C LEU A 45 -4.81 -9.48 -18.26
N GLY A 46 -5.92 -8.99 -18.82
CA GLY A 46 -7.15 -9.77 -19.00
C GLY A 46 -7.86 -10.14 -17.70
N VAL A 47 -7.63 -9.41 -16.61
CA VAL A 47 -8.21 -9.71 -15.30
C VAL A 47 -9.63 -9.14 -15.22
N ASP A 48 -10.62 -10.00 -14.96
CA ASP A 48 -11.99 -9.55 -14.63
C ASP A 48 -12.05 -9.09 -13.17
N ALA A 49 -11.92 -7.78 -12.97
CA ALA A 49 -11.84 -7.16 -11.66
C ALA A 49 -12.92 -6.09 -11.44
N ASP A 50 -13.19 -5.82 -10.17
CA ASP A 50 -13.92 -4.65 -9.69
C ASP A 50 -13.05 -3.83 -8.72
N VAL A 51 -13.37 -2.56 -8.58
CA VAL A 51 -12.71 -1.66 -7.62
C VAL A 51 -13.75 -1.04 -6.70
N SER A 52 -13.45 -1.08 -5.41
CA SER A 52 -14.23 -0.41 -4.38
C SER A 52 -13.36 0.58 -3.62
N VAL A 53 -13.93 1.75 -3.33
CA VAL A 53 -13.26 2.82 -2.59
C VAL A 53 -14.07 3.17 -1.36
N ALA A 54 -13.39 3.20 -0.21
CA ALA A 54 -13.95 3.62 1.06
C ALA A 54 -13.21 4.85 1.58
N ARG A 55 -13.95 5.88 1.98
CA ARG A 55 -13.39 7.02 2.71
C ARG A 55 -13.23 6.65 4.19
N LEU A 56 -12.00 6.73 4.70
CA LEU A 56 -11.65 6.43 6.09
C LEU A 56 -11.59 7.70 6.98
N GLY A 57 -11.53 8.88 6.36
CA GLY A 57 -11.42 10.17 7.02
C GLY A 57 -11.50 11.31 6.00
N ALA A 58 -11.29 12.54 6.43
CA ALA A 58 -11.40 13.71 5.54
C ALA A 58 -10.50 13.57 4.30
N SER A 59 -9.24 13.20 4.48
CA SER A 59 -8.23 13.03 3.43
C SER A 59 -7.60 11.63 3.44
N VAL A 60 -8.39 10.59 3.75
CA VAL A 60 -7.89 9.20 3.75
C VAL A 60 -8.87 8.31 3.00
N PHE A 61 -8.39 7.67 1.94
CA PHE A 61 -9.16 6.80 1.07
C PHE A 61 -8.49 5.44 0.97
N ARG A 62 -9.29 4.38 1.05
CA ARG A 62 -8.84 2.99 0.86
C ARG A 62 -9.49 2.42 -0.38
N ALA A 63 -8.68 2.02 -1.35
CA ALA A 63 -9.15 1.27 -2.50
C ALA A 63 -8.83 -0.21 -2.34
N ARG A 64 -9.72 -1.06 -2.86
CA ARG A 64 -9.56 -2.50 -2.97
C ARG A 64 -9.95 -2.93 -4.36
N VAL A 65 -9.05 -3.64 -5.01
CA VAL A 65 -9.28 -4.30 -6.30
C VAL A 65 -9.48 -5.78 -6.03
N ARG A 66 -10.59 -6.32 -6.47
CA ARG A 66 -10.93 -7.73 -6.32
C ARG A 66 -11.22 -8.36 -7.65
N GLU A 67 -10.98 -9.66 -7.73
CA GLU A 67 -11.48 -10.47 -8.83
C GLU A 67 -13.01 -10.54 -8.73
N ARG A 68 -13.72 -10.25 -9.82
CA ARG A 68 -15.18 -10.13 -9.81
C ARG A 68 -15.88 -11.45 -9.53
N THR A 69 -15.36 -12.54 -10.08
CA THR A 69 -15.94 -13.88 -10.01
C THR A 69 -15.59 -14.58 -8.70
N ALA A 70 -14.30 -14.62 -8.35
CA ALA A 70 -13.84 -15.33 -7.15
C ALA A 70 -13.82 -14.46 -5.88
N GLY A 71 -13.88 -13.14 -6.01
CA GLY A 71 -13.85 -12.21 -4.87
C GLY A 71 -12.46 -12.05 -4.22
N HIS A 72 -11.42 -12.67 -4.78
CA HIS A 72 -10.06 -12.59 -4.25
C HIS A 72 -9.53 -11.16 -4.26
N LEU A 73 -8.86 -10.75 -3.17
CA LEU A 73 -8.21 -9.45 -3.12
C LEU A 73 -6.93 -9.47 -3.96
N LEU A 74 -6.93 -8.71 -5.05
CA LEU A 74 -5.80 -8.61 -5.97
C LEU A 74 -4.86 -7.47 -5.58
N GLY A 75 -5.42 -6.37 -5.07
CA GLY A 75 -4.65 -5.20 -4.68
C GLY A 75 -5.38 -4.30 -3.70
N THR A 76 -4.62 -3.57 -2.88
CA THR A 76 -5.18 -2.55 -1.98
C THR A 76 -4.20 -1.41 -1.80
N ALA A 77 -4.73 -0.21 -1.62
CA ALA A 77 -3.94 0.97 -1.29
C ALA A 77 -4.72 1.91 -0.37
N VAL A 78 -3.99 2.70 0.41
CA VAL A 78 -4.54 3.73 1.29
C VAL A 78 -3.82 5.04 1.00
N GLU A 79 -4.53 6.03 0.48
CA GLU A 79 -3.94 7.26 -0.03
C GLU A 79 -4.76 8.51 0.29
N ALA A 80 -4.16 9.67 0.04
CA ALA A 80 -4.72 10.99 0.37
C ALA A 80 -5.93 11.37 -0.50
N SER A 81 -6.03 10.77 -1.70
CA SER A 81 -7.14 10.96 -2.64
C SER A 81 -7.72 9.61 -3.07
N ALA A 82 -8.98 9.62 -3.49
CA ALA A 82 -9.63 8.42 -4.03
C ALA A 82 -8.93 7.91 -5.30
N ASP A 83 -8.51 8.84 -6.16
CA ASP A 83 -7.85 8.53 -7.43
C ASP A 83 -6.46 7.91 -7.22
N ASP A 84 -5.66 8.45 -6.30
CA ASP A 84 -4.37 7.84 -5.95
C ASP A 84 -4.57 6.45 -5.35
N ALA A 85 -5.58 6.29 -4.49
CA ALA A 85 -5.88 4.99 -3.90
C ALA A 85 -6.23 3.97 -4.99
N VAL A 86 -7.06 4.34 -5.98
CA VAL A 86 -7.37 3.46 -7.11
C VAL A 86 -6.13 3.17 -7.95
N ALA A 87 -5.33 4.18 -8.30
CA ALA A 87 -4.13 4.03 -9.10
C ALA A 87 -3.13 3.05 -8.44
N TYR A 88 -2.80 3.25 -7.17
CA TYR A 88 -1.88 2.36 -6.45
C TYR A 88 -2.47 0.97 -6.17
N ALA A 89 -3.78 0.84 -5.96
CA ALA A 89 -4.41 -0.47 -5.79
C ALA A 89 -4.41 -1.27 -7.11
N ALA A 90 -4.69 -0.62 -8.24
CA ALA A 90 -4.62 -1.23 -9.56
C ALA A 90 -3.18 -1.58 -9.96
N LEU A 91 -2.22 -0.69 -9.71
CA LEU A 91 -0.79 -0.97 -9.89
C LEU A 91 -0.35 -2.16 -9.02
N SER A 92 -0.74 -2.20 -7.75
CA SER A 92 -0.43 -3.33 -6.85
C SER A 92 -1.00 -4.65 -7.37
N ALA A 93 -2.24 -4.63 -7.86
CA ALA A 93 -2.87 -5.80 -8.48
C ALA A 93 -2.11 -6.24 -9.74
N ALA A 94 -1.74 -5.31 -10.63
CA ALA A 94 -1.00 -5.62 -11.84
C ALA A 94 0.37 -6.24 -11.54
N VAL A 95 1.11 -5.70 -10.56
CA VAL A 95 2.39 -6.29 -10.11
C VAL A 95 2.16 -7.67 -9.51
N GLY A 96 1.14 -7.84 -8.66
CA GLY A 96 0.80 -9.14 -8.07
C GLY A 96 0.49 -10.20 -9.11
N VAL A 97 -0.32 -9.86 -10.11
CA VAL A 97 -0.69 -10.76 -11.22
C VAL A 97 0.53 -11.13 -12.07
N ARG A 98 1.41 -10.17 -12.40
CA ARG A 98 2.65 -10.47 -13.13
C ARG A 98 3.61 -11.31 -12.30
N ALA A 99 3.80 -10.99 -11.03
CA ALA A 99 4.68 -11.72 -10.14
C ALA A 99 4.23 -13.18 -9.94
N ALA A 100 2.92 -13.44 -9.89
CA ALA A 100 2.39 -14.79 -9.80
C ALA A 100 2.77 -15.67 -11.01
N VAL A 101 2.94 -15.06 -12.19
CA VAL A 101 3.34 -15.77 -13.42
C VAL A 101 4.86 -15.86 -13.54
N GLU A 102 5.57 -14.77 -13.29
CA GLU A 102 7.02 -14.66 -13.55
C GLU A 102 7.89 -15.18 -12.40
N LEU A 103 7.36 -15.16 -11.17
CA LEU A 103 8.11 -15.45 -9.94
C LEU A 103 7.36 -16.44 -9.05
N PRO A 104 7.03 -17.65 -9.54
CA PRO A 104 6.33 -18.66 -8.76
C PRO A 104 7.18 -19.05 -7.54
N GLY A 105 6.71 -18.72 -6.35
CA GLY A 105 7.41 -18.99 -5.08
C GLY A 105 7.77 -17.74 -4.26
N VAL A 106 7.61 -16.53 -4.82
CA VAL A 106 7.72 -15.30 -4.03
C VAL A 106 6.58 -15.25 -3.01
N ARG A 107 6.95 -15.30 -1.72
CA ARG A 107 5.99 -15.23 -0.60
C ARG A 107 5.69 -13.79 -0.16
N HIS A 108 6.59 -12.87 -0.48
CA HIS A 108 6.51 -11.48 -0.05
C HIS A 108 6.77 -10.54 -1.21
N LEU A 109 5.70 -9.86 -1.62
CA LEU A 109 5.76 -8.77 -2.58
C LEU A 109 5.57 -7.45 -1.84
N VAL A 110 6.48 -6.50 -2.06
CA VAL A 110 6.30 -5.13 -1.56
C VAL A 110 5.34 -4.42 -2.50
N THR A 111 4.11 -4.19 -2.03
CA THR A 111 3.09 -3.51 -2.83
C THR A 111 3.46 -2.03 -3.05
N PRO A 112 3.39 -1.53 -4.29
CA PRO A 112 3.52 -0.11 -4.59
C PRO A 112 2.53 0.74 -3.78
N GLY A 113 2.94 1.95 -3.41
CA GLY A 113 2.10 2.88 -2.66
C GLY A 113 2.72 4.28 -2.58
N GLY A 114 1.90 5.28 -2.26
CA GLY A 114 2.29 6.69 -2.22
C GLY A 114 3.43 6.98 -1.25
N ALA A 115 3.64 6.12 -0.25
CA ALA A 115 4.78 6.20 0.65
C ALA A 115 6.12 6.25 -0.12
N SER A 116 6.24 5.51 -1.23
CA SER A 116 7.47 5.49 -2.05
C SER A 116 7.65 6.75 -2.87
N ALA A 117 6.60 7.55 -3.09
CA ALA A 117 6.67 8.76 -3.89
C ALA A 117 7.58 9.82 -3.26
N VAL A 118 7.77 9.81 -1.94
CA VAL A 118 8.72 10.71 -1.25
C VAL A 118 10.17 10.49 -1.70
N LEU A 119 10.50 9.30 -2.20
CA LEU A 119 11.83 9.02 -2.76
C LEU A 119 12.05 9.75 -4.09
N ALA A 120 10.98 10.16 -4.76
CA ALA A 120 11.01 10.93 -6.00
C ALA A 120 10.85 12.45 -5.78
N ARG A 121 10.78 12.94 -4.53
CA ARG A 121 10.55 14.37 -4.20
C ARG A 121 11.63 15.32 -4.74
N GLY A 122 12.81 14.81 -5.10
CA GLY A 122 13.91 15.58 -5.72
C GLY A 122 14.02 15.42 -7.24
N ALA A 123 13.10 14.69 -7.89
CA ALA A 123 13.08 14.61 -9.35
C ALA A 123 12.47 15.91 -9.90
N GLU A 124 13.21 16.60 -10.78
CA GLU A 124 12.67 17.74 -11.50
C GLU A 124 11.58 17.27 -12.47
N THR A 125 10.40 17.85 -12.35
CA THR A 125 9.32 17.68 -13.33
C THR A 125 9.51 18.71 -14.43
N ALA A 126 9.48 18.28 -15.69
CA ALA A 126 9.49 19.25 -16.78
C ALA A 126 8.20 20.09 -16.79
N PRO A 127 8.24 21.36 -17.22
CA PRO A 127 7.09 22.27 -17.15
C PRO A 127 5.90 21.86 -18.05
N TRP A 128 6.09 20.92 -18.97
CA TRP A 128 5.03 20.34 -19.80
C TRP A 128 4.39 19.10 -19.19
N GLU A 129 4.93 18.57 -18.08
CA GLU A 129 4.38 17.40 -17.40
C GLU A 129 3.13 17.79 -16.61
N ASP A 130 2.01 17.14 -16.92
CA ASP A 130 0.78 17.20 -16.14
C ASP A 130 0.62 15.97 -15.22
N ALA A 131 -0.46 15.93 -14.45
CA ALA A 131 -0.76 14.83 -13.52
C ALA A 131 -0.91 13.43 -14.18
N GLY A 132 -0.95 13.35 -15.51
CA GLY A 132 -0.90 12.08 -16.23
C GLY A 132 0.50 11.50 -16.36
N TRP A 133 1.54 12.31 -16.24
CA TRP A 133 2.92 11.85 -16.22
C TRP A 133 3.30 11.28 -14.87
N THR A 134 4.02 10.16 -14.87
CA THR A 134 4.37 9.43 -13.65
C THR A 134 5.18 10.30 -12.68
N THR A 135 6.12 11.10 -13.18
CA THR A 135 6.95 12.04 -12.40
C THR A 135 6.10 13.08 -11.68
N ALA A 136 5.22 13.79 -12.40
CA ALA A 136 4.31 14.77 -11.81
C ALA A 136 3.30 14.14 -10.84
N TRP A 137 2.78 12.94 -11.15
CA TRP A 137 1.91 12.19 -10.23
C TRP A 137 2.62 11.79 -8.93
N LEU A 138 3.88 11.32 -9.02
CA LEU A 138 4.69 10.99 -7.85
C LEU A 138 5.02 12.24 -7.04
N ALA A 139 5.38 13.35 -7.68
CA ALA A 139 5.61 14.63 -6.99
C ALA A 139 4.36 15.10 -6.23
N ALA A 140 3.19 15.05 -6.87
CA ALA A 140 1.92 15.40 -6.25
C ALA A 140 1.56 14.46 -5.08
N SER A 141 1.81 13.15 -5.24
CA SER A 141 1.63 12.17 -4.17
C SER A 141 2.56 12.45 -2.98
N ALA A 142 3.83 12.77 -3.25
CA ALA A 142 4.84 13.08 -2.24
C ALA A 142 4.51 14.36 -1.45
N ALA A 143 3.90 15.35 -2.09
CA ALA A 143 3.45 16.59 -1.45
C ALA A 143 2.31 16.35 -0.44
N ARG A 144 1.47 15.33 -0.66
CA ARG A 144 0.36 14.95 0.24
C ARG A 144 0.77 14.01 1.38
N GLU A 145 1.99 13.48 1.37
CA GLU A 145 2.39 12.41 2.30
C GLU A 145 2.32 12.84 3.77
N GLN A 146 2.78 14.05 4.09
CA GLN A 146 2.80 14.53 5.47
C GLN A 146 1.39 14.60 6.08
N GLU A 147 0.44 15.21 5.36
CA GLU A 147 -0.95 15.32 5.81
C GLU A 147 -1.58 13.93 5.97
N LEU A 148 -1.35 13.03 5.00
CA LEU A 148 -1.85 11.66 5.07
C LEU A 148 -1.29 10.90 6.29
N GLN A 149 0.01 11.02 6.58
CA GLN A 149 0.61 10.39 7.75
C GLN A 149 0.02 10.92 9.06
N GLN A 150 -0.24 12.22 9.15
CA GLN A 150 -0.90 12.84 10.30
C GLN A 150 -2.32 12.29 10.47
N ALA A 151 -3.11 12.25 9.40
CA ALA A 151 -4.48 11.72 9.42
C ALA A 151 -4.52 10.22 9.80
N LEU A 152 -3.60 9.41 9.27
CA LEU A 152 -3.47 8.00 9.62
C LEU A 152 -3.04 7.79 11.08
N THR A 153 -2.12 8.62 11.57
CA THR A 153 -1.67 8.56 12.98
C THR A 153 -2.82 8.91 13.91
N ALA A 154 -3.54 10.01 13.65
CA ALA A 154 -4.69 10.44 14.44
C ALA A 154 -5.80 9.38 14.46
N ARG A 155 -6.01 8.69 13.34
CA ARG A 155 -6.98 7.58 13.25
C ARG A 155 -6.55 6.34 14.03
N ALA A 156 -5.25 6.02 14.03
CA ALA A 156 -4.73 4.83 14.69
C ALA A 156 -4.51 5.00 16.20
N ALA A 157 -4.35 6.24 16.68
CA ALA A 157 -4.03 6.55 18.06
C ALA A 157 -5.08 6.07 19.09
N PRO A 158 -6.41 6.29 18.91
CA PRO A 158 -7.41 5.89 19.90
C PRO A 158 -7.47 4.38 20.15
N ALA A 159 -7.12 3.60 19.13
CA ALA A 159 -7.14 2.14 19.22
C ALA A 159 -5.75 1.57 19.59
N GLY A 160 -4.74 2.40 19.84
CA GLY A 160 -3.37 1.94 20.15
C GLY A 160 -2.64 1.29 18.97
N HIS A 161 -3.13 1.44 17.74
CA HIS A 161 -2.60 0.75 16.56
C HIS A 161 -1.55 1.57 15.78
N ALA A 162 -1.26 2.80 16.21
CA ALA A 162 -0.25 3.64 15.57
C ALA A 162 1.12 2.94 15.65
N PRO A 163 1.90 2.86 14.54
CA PRO A 163 3.24 2.29 14.58
C PRO A 163 4.11 3.02 15.60
N ARG A 164 4.70 2.28 16.53
CA ARG A 164 5.62 2.81 17.54
C ARG A 164 7.00 2.20 17.36
N PRO A 165 8.08 2.92 17.69
CA PRO A 165 9.39 2.32 17.85
C PRO A 165 9.27 1.04 18.67
N TRP A 166 9.86 -0.03 18.17
CA TRP A 166 9.89 -1.31 18.85
C TRP A 166 11.29 -1.57 19.39
N GLU A 167 11.33 -2.00 20.64
CA GLU A 167 12.53 -2.44 21.33
C GLU A 167 12.32 -3.87 21.82
N PRO A 168 13.31 -4.76 21.68
CA PRO A 168 13.22 -6.11 22.20
C PRO A 168 13.10 -6.08 23.73
N SER A 169 12.18 -6.87 24.28
CA SER A 169 12.11 -7.12 25.72
C SER A 169 13.30 -7.98 26.18
N ALA A 170 13.54 -8.02 27.50
CA ALA A 170 14.58 -8.86 28.09
C ALA A 170 14.42 -10.35 27.75
N ASP A 171 13.18 -10.81 27.52
CA ASP A 171 12.86 -12.20 27.17
C ASP A 171 12.91 -12.48 25.66
N THR A 172 13.27 -11.49 24.83
CA THR A 172 13.34 -11.67 23.38
C THR A 172 14.50 -12.60 23.02
N PRO A 173 14.30 -13.55 22.07
CA PRO A 173 15.38 -14.42 21.58
C PRO A 173 16.64 -13.64 21.18
N ALA A 174 17.81 -14.21 21.50
CA ALA A 174 19.09 -13.54 21.34
C ALA A 174 19.41 -13.17 19.87
N ASP A 175 18.95 -13.98 18.92
CA ASP A 175 19.06 -13.73 17.48
C ASP A 175 18.23 -12.51 17.04
N VAL A 176 17.01 -12.38 17.56
CA VAL A 176 16.15 -11.22 17.31
C VAL A 176 16.75 -9.96 17.94
N HIS A 177 17.31 -10.06 19.14
CA HIS A 177 18.00 -8.94 19.80
C HIS A 177 19.24 -8.51 19.00
N ALA A 178 20.06 -9.47 18.54
CA ALA A 178 21.23 -9.20 17.72
C ALA A 178 20.88 -8.53 16.39
N LEU A 179 19.82 -9.00 15.72
CA LEU A 179 19.31 -8.36 14.49
C LEU A 179 18.85 -6.93 14.74
N TRP A 180 18.10 -6.70 15.82
CA TRP A 180 17.67 -5.34 16.20
C TRP A 180 18.86 -4.42 16.45
N SER A 181 19.87 -4.87 17.19
CA SER A 181 21.10 -4.10 17.43
C SER A 181 21.85 -3.79 16.15
N ALA A 182 21.97 -4.76 15.23
CA ALA A 182 22.62 -4.55 13.93
C ALA A 182 21.88 -3.50 13.09
N LEU A 183 20.54 -3.56 13.04
CA LEU A 183 19.72 -2.58 12.33
C LEU A 183 19.93 -1.17 12.90
N GLN A 184 19.96 -1.02 14.23
CA GLN A 184 20.20 0.28 14.88
C GLN A 184 21.60 0.83 14.61
N GLN A 185 22.63 -0.02 14.64
CA GLN A 185 24.00 0.37 14.30
C GLN A 185 24.13 0.86 12.85
N CYS A 186 23.32 0.30 11.95
CA CYS A 186 23.21 0.76 10.56
C CYS A 186 22.28 1.98 10.39
N GLY A 187 21.76 2.57 11.47
CA GLY A 187 20.90 3.75 11.44
C GLY A 187 19.43 3.47 11.09
N PHE A 188 18.98 2.22 11.16
CA PHE A 188 17.59 1.85 10.94
C PHE A 188 16.79 1.80 12.24
N SER A 189 15.62 2.44 12.25
CA SER A 189 14.64 2.29 13.32
C SER A 189 13.67 1.15 13.01
N VAL A 190 13.42 0.29 14.01
CA VAL A 190 12.43 -0.79 13.92
C VAL A 190 11.09 -0.30 14.47
N LEU A 191 10.01 -0.53 13.72
CA LEU A 191 8.66 -0.15 14.12
C LEU A 191 7.82 -1.40 14.37
N SER A 192 7.06 -1.39 15.47
CA SER A 192 5.99 -2.35 15.70
C SER A 192 4.82 -2.03 14.77
N ALA A 193 4.30 -3.05 14.11
CA ALA A 193 3.03 -2.98 13.39
C ALA A 193 2.16 -4.14 13.88
N PRO A 194 0.82 -3.97 13.89
CA PRO A 194 -0.08 -5.09 14.12
C PRO A 194 0.23 -6.19 13.10
N PRO A 195 0.04 -7.48 13.46
CA PRO A 195 0.19 -8.56 12.49
C PRO A 195 -0.67 -8.23 11.27
N GLY A 196 -0.06 -8.28 10.08
CA GLY A 196 -0.79 -8.12 8.83
C GLY A 196 -1.86 -9.22 8.70
N PRO A 197 -2.86 -9.05 7.82
CA PRO A 197 -3.76 -10.15 7.49
C PRO A 197 -2.91 -11.36 7.12
N ALA A 198 -3.20 -12.51 7.74
CA ALA A 198 -2.47 -13.75 7.50
C ALA A 198 -2.35 -13.95 5.99
N GLY A 199 -1.12 -13.90 5.48
CA GLY A 199 -0.84 -14.24 4.09
C GLY A 199 -1.45 -15.61 3.83
N HIS A 200 -2.13 -15.72 2.70
CA HIS A 200 -2.79 -16.94 2.24
C HIS A 200 -1.81 -18.11 2.46
N ARG A 201 -2.07 -18.94 3.48
CA ARG A 201 -1.46 -20.26 3.59
C ARG A 201 -1.96 -20.97 2.35
N GLY A 202 -1.09 -21.08 1.34
CA GLY A 202 -1.37 -21.86 0.16
C GLY A 202 -1.73 -23.25 0.63
N ASP A 203 -3.02 -23.54 0.62
CA ASP A 203 -3.51 -24.89 0.72
C ASP A 203 -3.10 -25.53 -0.61
N THR A 204 -2.02 -26.29 -0.57
CA THR A 204 -1.60 -27.15 -1.68
C THR A 204 -2.56 -28.32 -1.75
N GLY A 205 -3.82 -28.05 -2.06
CA GLY A 205 -4.80 -29.03 -2.51
C GLY A 205 -4.54 -29.28 -3.99
N GLY A 206 -3.73 -30.31 -4.28
CA GLY A 206 -3.35 -30.68 -5.64
C GLY A 206 -4.56 -30.90 -6.54
N LEU A 207 -4.53 -30.26 -7.71
CA LEU A 207 -5.33 -30.67 -8.86
C LEU A 207 -4.45 -31.62 -9.70
N ARG A 208 -4.82 -32.90 -9.67
CA ARG A 208 -4.59 -33.83 -10.77
C ARG A 208 -5.71 -33.63 -11.79
#